data_AF-A0A257RVT1-F1
#
_entry.id   AF-A0A257RVT1-F1
#
_cell.length_a   1.000
_cell.length_b   1.000
_cell.length_c   1.000
_cell.angle_alpha   90.00
_cell.angle_beta   90.00
_cell.angle_gamma   90.00
#
_symmetry.space_group_name_H-M   'P 1'
#
loop_
_entity.id
_entity.type
_entity.pdbx_description
1 polymer ?
#
loop_
_entity_poly.entity_id
_entity_poly.type
_entity_poly.pdbx_seq_one_letter_code
_entity_poly.pdbx_strand_id
1 'polypeptide(L)'
;NKMGGLQGMLDKLMRDKMNGAQLTPAPIKKEWIEGGDPQARLAILAYSDDRATSTILWECSAGRFTWRYNCDETIYFLDGEVSISVAGGPARTYGAGDTVHFSRGAVATWQVTGFIRKVAFCRSPPPRLFIAARLLARAAYHRLRGRRDALTAAPAFG
;
A
#
# COMPACT_ATOMS: atom_id res chain seq x y z
N ASN A 1 -7.61 -18.23 -28.70
CA ASN A 1 -6.72 -18.55 -27.56
C ASN A 1 -7.42 -18.18 -26.23
N LYS A 2 -8.38 -19.00 -25.76
CA LYS A 2 -9.15 -18.72 -24.53
C LYS A 2 -8.31 -18.88 -23.26
N MET A 3 -7.26 -19.71 -23.29
CA MET A 3 -6.38 -19.95 -22.14
C MET A 3 -5.49 -18.74 -21.82
N GLY A 4 -5.00 -18.01 -22.83
CA GLY A 4 -4.25 -16.76 -22.61
C GLY A 4 -5.09 -15.63 -22.02
N GLY A 5 -6.41 -15.62 -22.28
CA GLY A 5 -7.34 -14.64 -21.71
C GLY A 5 -7.63 -14.89 -20.22
N LEU A 6 -7.79 -16.16 -19.83
CA LEU A 6 -8.01 -16.52 -18.43
C LEU A 6 -6.75 -16.31 -17.58
N GLN A 7 -5.57 -16.70 -18.09
CA GLN A 7 -4.31 -16.44 -17.38
C GLN A 7 -4.09 -14.94 -17.17
N GLY A 8 -4.31 -14.10 -18.19
CA GLY A 8 -4.22 -12.65 -18.04
C GLY A 8 -5.30 -12.01 -17.15
N MET A 9 -6.41 -12.71 -16.88
CA MET A 9 -7.38 -12.31 -15.85
C MET A 9 -6.94 -12.75 -14.45
N LEU A 10 -6.33 -13.93 -14.32
CA LEU A 10 -5.77 -14.43 -13.07
C LEU A 10 -4.55 -13.63 -12.62
N ASP A 11 -3.74 -13.12 -13.54
CA ASP A 11 -2.61 -12.23 -13.22
C ASP A 11 -3.08 -10.87 -12.64
N LYS A 12 -4.35 -10.50 -12.83
CA LYS A 12 -4.96 -9.32 -12.18
C LYS A 12 -5.46 -9.62 -10.77
N LEU A 13 -5.57 -10.90 -10.40
CA LEU A 13 -5.91 -11.33 -9.06
C LEU A 13 -4.63 -11.43 -8.22
N MET A 14 -4.31 -10.36 -7.51
CA MET A 14 -3.23 -10.42 -6.51
C MET A 14 -3.71 -11.27 -5.32
N ARG A 15 -3.07 -12.42 -5.11
CA ARG A 15 -3.33 -13.29 -3.94
C ARG A 15 -2.07 -13.43 -3.12
N ASP A 16 -1.86 -12.49 -2.20
CA ASP A 16 -0.85 -12.65 -1.15
C ASP A 16 -1.52 -13.12 0.14
N LYS A 17 -1.07 -14.27 0.65
CA LYS A 17 -1.47 -14.74 1.98
C LYS A 17 -0.80 -13.82 3.02
N MET A 18 -1.59 -13.13 3.83
CA MET A 18 -1.08 -12.30 4.93
C MET A 18 -0.15 -13.09 5.87
N ASN A 19 -0.47 -14.35 6.16
CA ASN A 19 0.34 -15.20 7.04
C ASN A 19 1.66 -15.69 6.42
N GLY A 20 1.83 -15.55 5.10
CA GLY A 20 3.07 -15.90 4.39
C GLY A 20 3.86 -14.68 3.93
N ALA A 21 3.42 -13.47 4.27
CA ALA A 21 4.08 -12.24 3.84
C ALA A 21 5.44 -12.09 4.55
N GLN A 22 6.49 -11.90 3.77
CA GLN A 22 7.83 -11.71 4.30
C GLN A 22 7.99 -10.27 4.80
N LEU A 23 7.91 -10.10 6.11
CA LEU A 23 8.10 -8.81 6.76
C LEU A 23 9.57 -8.41 6.76
N THR A 24 9.86 -7.19 6.34
CA THR A 24 11.19 -6.59 6.37
C THR A 24 11.27 -5.49 7.42
N PRO A 25 12.43 -5.25 8.05
CA PRO A 25 12.61 -4.15 8.99
C PRO A 25 12.25 -2.81 8.35
N ALA A 26 11.42 -2.04 9.05
CA ALA A 26 10.96 -0.71 8.64
C ALA A 26 10.99 0.22 9.85
N PRO A 27 12.20 0.59 10.33
CA PRO A 27 12.37 1.29 11.59
C PRO A 27 11.65 2.65 11.59
N ILE A 28 11.08 2.99 12.73
CA ILE A 28 10.49 4.31 12.95
C ILE A 28 11.63 5.33 12.97
N LYS A 29 11.40 6.49 12.36
CA LYS A 29 12.36 7.59 12.39
C LYS A 29 12.70 7.95 13.84
N LYS A 30 13.99 8.08 14.15
CA LYS A 30 14.46 8.31 15.52
C LYS A 30 13.86 9.59 16.11
N GLU A 31 13.74 10.64 15.31
CA GLU A 31 13.14 11.91 15.70
C GLU A 31 11.62 11.86 15.92
N TRP A 32 10.97 10.73 15.61
CA TRP A 32 9.55 10.51 15.89
C TRP A 32 9.33 9.71 17.17
N ILE A 33 10.36 9.05 17.70
CA ILE A 33 10.25 8.22 18.91
C ILE A 33 10.26 9.12 20.13
N GLU A 34 9.22 9.02 20.94
CA GLU A 34 9.04 9.76 22.20
C GLU A 34 9.37 8.89 23.43
N GLY A 35 9.37 7.57 23.28
CA GLY A 35 9.73 6.65 24.35
C GLY A 35 9.79 5.19 23.92
N GLY A 36 10.63 4.41 24.61
CA GLY A 36 10.89 3.00 24.28
C GLY A 36 11.80 2.82 23.06
N ASP A 37 11.84 1.58 22.54
CA ASP A 37 12.62 1.19 21.36
C ASP A 37 11.73 0.40 20.37
N PRO A 38 10.76 1.07 19.71
CA PRO A 38 9.78 0.40 18.87
C PRO A 38 10.44 -0.22 17.62
N GLN A 39 10.33 -1.54 17.50
CA GLN A 39 10.79 -2.31 16.35
C GLN A 39 9.62 -2.51 15.40
N ALA A 40 9.64 -1.81 14.27
CA ALA A 40 8.60 -1.90 13.24
C ALA A 40 9.10 -2.71 12.02
N ARG A 41 8.18 -3.49 11.44
CA ARG A 41 8.41 -4.27 10.23
C ARG A 41 7.18 -4.25 9.34
N LEU A 42 7.37 -4.37 8.02
CA LEU A 42 6.29 -4.33 7.06
C LEU A 42 6.49 -5.27 5.87
N ALA A 43 5.40 -5.60 5.21
CA ALA A 43 5.37 -6.27 3.92
C ALA A 43 4.33 -5.57 3.04
N ILE A 44 4.70 -5.32 1.78
CA ILE A 44 3.74 -4.81 0.80
C ILE A 44 2.99 -6.01 0.22
N LEU A 45 1.67 -6.01 0.40
CA LEU A 45 0.78 -7.09 -0.07
C LEU A 45 0.24 -6.83 -1.49
N ALA A 46 0.09 -5.56 -1.86
CA ALA A 46 -0.43 -5.20 -3.17
C ALA A 46 -0.12 -3.74 -3.52
N TYR A 47 -0.13 -3.49 -4.83
CA TYR A 47 -0.27 -2.16 -5.40
C TYR A 47 -1.44 -2.15 -6.37
N SER A 48 -2.15 -1.03 -6.46
CA SER A 48 -3.04 -0.79 -7.59
C SER A 48 -2.27 -0.68 -8.91
N ASP A 49 -2.92 -0.96 -10.05
CA ASP A 49 -2.30 -0.88 -11.39
C ASP A 49 -1.67 0.51 -11.63
N ASP A 50 -2.37 1.56 -11.23
CA ASP A 50 -1.94 2.95 -11.36
C ASP A 50 -0.86 3.37 -10.33
N ARG A 51 -0.52 2.49 -9.37
CA ARG A 51 0.39 2.73 -8.24
C ARG A 51 -0.07 3.84 -7.28
N ALA A 52 -1.32 4.28 -7.37
CA ALA A 52 -1.89 5.28 -6.48
C ALA A 52 -2.23 4.72 -5.08
N THR A 53 -2.36 3.40 -4.96
CA THR A 53 -2.72 2.72 -3.71
C THR A 53 -1.76 1.57 -3.42
N SER A 54 -1.39 1.41 -2.17
CA SER A 54 -0.67 0.24 -1.66
C SER A 54 -1.39 -0.37 -0.46
N THR A 55 -1.37 -1.69 -0.38
CA THR A 55 -1.83 -2.44 0.80
C THR A 55 -0.61 -2.98 1.52
N ILE A 56 -0.46 -2.66 2.80
CA ILE A 56 0.72 -2.94 3.60
C ILE A 56 0.30 -3.71 4.84
N LEU A 57 0.91 -4.87 5.09
CA LEU A 57 0.91 -5.49 6.41
C LEU A 57 2.02 -4.84 7.24
N TRP A 58 1.68 -4.33 8.41
CA TRP A 58 2.63 -3.68 9.29
C TRP A 58 2.45 -4.18 10.72
N GLU A 59 3.55 -4.26 11.46
CA GLU A 59 3.51 -4.56 12.87
C GLU A 59 4.63 -3.86 13.63
N CYS A 60 4.44 -3.69 14.94
CA CYS A 60 5.39 -2.99 15.79
C CYS A 60 5.31 -3.45 17.24
N SER A 61 6.48 -3.52 17.88
CA SER A 61 6.60 -3.75 19.32
C SER A 61 6.23 -2.50 20.14
N ALA A 62 6.26 -2.66 21.47
CA ALA A 62 5.98 -1.58 22.41
C ALA A 62 6.86 -0.35 22.18
N GLY A 63 6.26 0.82 22.36
CA GLY A 63 6.91 2.12 22.20
C GLY A 63 5.91 3.25 22.01
N ARG A 64 6.42 4.47 22.10
CA ARG A 64 5.67 5.71 21.90
C ARG A 64 6.31 6.52 20.78
N PHE A 65 5.53 6.95 19.81
CA PHE A 65 6.05 7.73 18.69
C PHE A 65 4.98 8.61 18.04
N THR A 66 5.40 9.72 17.42
CA THR A 66 4.54 10.59 16.64
C THR A 66 4.66 10.28 15.14
N TRP A 67 3.59 9.74 14.57
CA TRP A 67 3.49 9.41 13.15
C TRP A 67 2.98 10.60 12.33
N ARG A 68 3.64 10.88 11.20
CA ARG A 68 3.28 11.95 10.28
C ARG A 68 2.85 11.37 8.93
N TYR A 69 1.59 11.53 8.57
CA TYR A 69 1.00 10.89 7.40
C TYR A 69 1.26 11.70 6.12
N ASN A 70 1.87 11.08 5.12
CA ASN A 70 2.16 11.68 3.80
C ASN A 70 1.18 11.24 2.70
N CYS A 71 0.23 10.36 3.04
CA CYS A 71 -0.82 9.81 2.21
C CYS A 71 -2.10 9.68 3.03
N ASP A 72 -3.24 9.42 2.37
CA ASP A 72 -4.44 9.00 3.07
C ASP A 72 -4.26 7.52 3.48
N GLU A 73 -4.32 7.22 4.78
CA GLU A 73 -4.08 5.89 5.32
C GLU A 73 -5.33 5.39 6.05
N THR A 74 -5.92 4.30 5.56
CA THR A 74 -6.98 3.58 6.28
C THR A 74 -6.39 2.32 6.88
N ILE A 75 -6.64 2.08 8.16
CA ILE A 75 -6.05 1.02 8.94
C ILE A 75 -7.14 0.07 9.43
N TYR A 76 -6.86 -1.22 9.36
CA TYR A 76 -7.60 -2.26 10.06
C TYR A 76 -6.65 -3.02 10.99
N PHE A 77 -6.97 -3.07 12.27
CA PHE A 77 -6.14 -3.74 13.27
C PHE A 77 -6.45 -5.24 13.30
N LEU A 78 -5.39 -6.04 13.22
CA LEU A 78 -5.45 -7.50 13.19
C LEU A 78 -5.18 -8.13 14.56
N ASP A 79 -4.28 -7.53 15.34
CA ASP A 79 -3.82 -8.07 16.62
C ASP A 79 -3.26 -6.94 17.49
N GLY A 80 -3.28 -7.17 18.80
CA GLY A 80 -2.75 -6.25 19.79
C GLY A 80 -3.64 -5.04 20.08
N GLU A 81 -3.05 -4.06 20.78
CA GLU A 81 -3.74 -2.84 21.22
C GLU A 81 -2.81 -1.62 21.13
N VAL A 82 -3.37 -0.48 20.75
CA VAL A 82 -2.68 0.81 20.72
C VAL A 82 -3.60 1.94 21.17
N SER A 83 -3.04 2.91 21.89
CA SER A 83 -3.70 4.18 22.17
C SER A 83 -3.19 5.26 21.21
N ILE A 84 -4.10 5.96 20.54
CA ILE A 84 -3.78 6.98 19.53
C ILE A 84 -4.44 8.31 19.87
N SER A 85 -3.66 9.39 19.88
CA SER A 85 -4.14 10.77 20.00
C SER A 85 -3.74 11.61 18.79
N VAL A 86 -4.63 12.52 18.35
CA VAL A 86 -4.37 13.44 17.22
C VAL A 86 -4.34 14.86 17.73
N ALA A 87 -3.32 15.64 17.34
CA ALA A 87 -3.18 17.06 17.67
C ALA A 87 -3.33 17.40 19.18
N GLY A 88 -2.85 16.53 20.08
CA GLY A 88 -2.98 16.70 21.53
C GLY A 88 -4.39 16.50 22.08
N GLY A 89 -5.34 16.08 21.26
CA GLY A 89 -6.68 15.71 21.70
C GLY A 89 -6.70 14.39 22.51
N PRO A 90 -7.88 14.00 23.03
CA PRO A 90 -8.03 12.78 23.82
C PRO A 90 -7.55 11.54 23.06
N ALA A 91 -6.79 10.69 23.75
CA ALA A 91 -6.36 9.41 23.19
C ALA A 91 -7.55 8.44 23.11
N ARG A 92 -7.57 7.63 22.05
CA ARG A 92 -8.54 6.55 21.84
C ARG A 92 -7.79 5.24 21.68
N THR A 93 -8.29 4.20 22.31
CA THR A 93 -7.73 2.85 22.20
C THR A 93 -8.33 2.13 20.99
N TYR A 94 -7.48 1.43 20.25
CA TYR A 94 -7.85 0.59 19.12
C TYR A 94 -7.19 -0.79 19.29
N GLY A 95 -7.93 -1.85 18.97
CA GLY A 95 -7.46 -3.23 18.99
C GLY A 95 -7.98 -4.03 17.80
N ALA A 96 -7.80 -5.35 17.84
CA ALA A 96 -8.21 -6.24 16.76
C ALA A 96 -9.70 -6.05 16.39
N GLY A 97 -9.98 -5.86 15.10
CA GLY A 97 -11.32 -5.59 14.58
C GLY A 97 -11.65 -4.11 14.37
N ASP A 98 -10.88 -3.20 14.98
CA ASP A 98 -11.10 -1.77 14.82
C ASP A 98 -10.55 -1.24 13.49
N THR A 99 -11.13 -0.12 13.03
CA THR A 99 -10.65 0.63 11.88
C THR A 99 -10.48 2.10 12.21
N VAL A 100 -9.50 2.73 11.57
CA VAL A 100 -9.25 4.18 11.68
C VAL A 100 -8.74 4.72 10.34
N HIS A 101 -9.09 5.97 10.05
CA HIS A 101 -8.64 6.68 8.86
C HIS A 101 -7.85 7.92 9.26
N PHE A 102 -6.70 8.11 8.60
CA PHE A 102 -5.87 9.31 8.72
C PHE A 102 -5.74 9.98 7.36
N SER A 103 -6.23 11.23 7.28
CA SER A 103 -6.05 12.03 6.07
C SER A 103 -4.59 12.44 5.90
N ARG A 104 -4.17 12.63 4.64
CA ARG A 104 -2.84 13.15 4.33
C ARG A 104 -2.57 14.46 5.08
N GLY A 105 -1.41 14.53 5.75
CA GLY A 105 -1.01 15.67 6.58
C GLY A 105 -1.38 15.53 8.05
N ALA A 106 -2.15 14.50 8.44
CA ALA A 106 -2.41 14.21 9.84
C ALA A 106 -1.11 13.94 10.63
N VAL A 107 -1.14 14.26 11.92
CA VAL A 107 -0.09 13.97 12.88
C VAL A 107 -0.73 13.31 14.09
N ALA A 108 -0.34 12.08 14.39
CA ALA A 108 -0.92 11.29 15.46
C ALA A 108 0.19 10.70 16.34
N THR A 109 0.00 10.76 17.64
CA THR A 109 0.88 10.08 18.60
C THR A 109 0.31 8.70 18.90
N TRP A 110 1.15 7.70 18.71
CA TRP A 110 0.87 6.28 18.94
C TRP A 110 1.56 5.85 20.23
N GLN A 111 0.82 5.13 21.08
CA GLN A 111 1.32 4.48 22.27
C GLN A 111 0.99 2.98 22.19
N VAL A 112 1.98 2.18 21.82
CA VAL A 112 1.88 0.71 21.78
C VAL A 112 2.39 0.18 23.10
N THR A 113 1.54 -0.54 23.85
CA THR A 113 1.90 -1.07 25.18
C THR A 113 2.63 -2.40 25.11
N GLY A 114 2.33 -3.23 24.11
CA GLY A 114 2.96 -4.54 23.92
C GLY A 114 3.34 -4.80 22.47
N PHE A 115 2.33 -5.08 21.65
CA PHE A 115 2.50 -5.40 20.24
C PHE A 115 1.25 -4.97 19.48
N ILE A 116 1.40 -4.61 18.22
CA ILE A 116 0.27 -4.46 17.29
C ILE A 116 0.61 -5.02 15.91
N ARG A 117 -0.42 -5.53 15.24
CA ARG A 117 -0.40 -5.85 13.81
C ARG A 117 -1.60 -5.23 13.12
N LYS A 118 -1.39 -4.62 11.96
CA LYS A 118 -2.42 -3.97 11.16
C LYS A 118 -2.24 -4.18 9.66
N VAL A 119 -3.31 -4.02 8.91
CA VAL A 119 -3.27 -3.77 7.46
C VAL A 119 -3.55 -2.30 7.22
N ALA A 120 -2.71 -1.66 6.43
CA ALA A 120 -2.85 -0.28 6.00
C ALA A 120 -3.15 -0.22 4.50
N PHE A 121 -4.16 0.55 4.13
CA PHE A 121 -4.48 0.96 2.77
C PHE A 121 -4.04 2.40 2.60
N CYS A 122 -2.88 2.60 1.96
CA CYS A 122 -2.30 3.91 1.74
C CYS A 122 -2.64 4.38 0.33
N ARG A 123 -3.25 5.55 0.20
CA ARG A 123 -3.58 6.18 -1.08
C ARG A 123 -2.86 7.51 -1.24
N SER A 124 -2.08 7.62 -2.31
CA SER A 124 -1.45 8.87 -2.75
C SER A 124 -1.55 8.94 -4.27
N PRO A 125 -2.54 9.68 -4.82
CA PRO A 125 -2.70 9.76 -6.25
C PRO A 125 -1.47 10.43 -6.89
N PRO A 126 -0.89 9.84 -7.95
CA PRO A 126 0.20 10.48 -8.66
C PRO A 126 -0.27 11.82 -9.27
N PRO A 127 0.65 12.75 -9.56
CA PRO A 127 0.30 14.01 -10.20
C PRO A 127 -0.52 13.78 -11.48
N ARG A 128 -1.55 14.60 -11.72
CA ARG A 128 -2.47 14.42 -12.87
C ARG A 128 -1.74 14.29 -14.22
N LEU A 129 -0.66 15.04 -14.39
CA LEU A 129 0.17 14.99 -15.60
C LEU A 129 0.85 13.62 -15.79
N PHE A 130 1.26 12.97 -14.71
CA PHE A 130 1.84 11.63 -14.76
C PHE A 130 0.79 10.60 -15.20
N ILE A 131 -0.43 10.70 -14.68
CA ILE A 131 -1.54 9.84 -15.09
C ILE A 131 -1.83 10.03 -16.59
N ALA A 132 -1.95 11.29 -17.04
CA ALA A 132 -2.20 11.60 -18.45
C ALA A 132 -1.11 11.03 -19.37
N ALA A 133 0.17 11.24 -19.02
CA ALA A 133 1.30 10.71 -19.78
C ALA A 133 1.28 9.18 -19.86
N ARG A 134 0.99 8.49 -18.74
CA ARG A 134 0.91 7.02 -18.70
C ARG A 134 -0.22 6.48 -19.58
N LEU A 135 -1.37 7.14 -19.61
CA LEU A 135 -2.50 6.75 -20.47
C LEU A 135 -2.16 6.91 -21.96
N LEU A 136 -1.53 8.03 -22.34
CA LEU A 136 -1.08 8.26 -23.71
C LEU A 136 -0.03 7.24 -24.14
N ALA A 137 0.96 6.96 -23.28
CA ALA A 137 2.00 5.96 -23.56
C ALA A 137 1.41 4.55 -23.72
N ARG A 138 0.46 4.15 -22.85
CA ARG A 138 -0.24 2.87 -22.95
C ARG A 138 -1.03 2.76 -24.25
N ALA A 139 -1.75 3.82 -24.65
CA ALA A 139 -2.48 3.86 -25.92
C ALA A 139 -1.53 3.75 -27.13
N ALA A 140 -0.43 4.50 -27.12
CA ALA A 140 0.59 4.43 -28.17
C ALA A 140 1.22 3.02 -28.28
N TYR A 141 1.57 2.40 -27.15
CA TYR A 141 2.08 1.03 -27.10
C TYR A 141 1.11 0.04 -27.75
N HIS A 142 -0.17 0.07 -27.38
CA HIS A 142 -1.16 -0.84 -27.97
C HIS A 142 -1.37 -0.57 -29.47
N ARG A 143 -1.31 0.69 -29.90
CA ARG A 143 -1.38 1.04 -31.33
C ARG A 143 -0.17 0.51 -32.11
N LEU A 144 1.03 0.64 -31.56
CA LEU A 144 2.26 0.15 -32.19
C LEU A 144 2.29 -1.39 -32.24
N ARG A 145 1.86 -2.06 -31.17
CA ARG A 145 1.77 -3.52 -31.12
C ARG A 145 0.76 -4.06 -32.14
N GLY A 146 -0.43 -3.45 -32.23
CA GLY A 146 -1.43 -3.82 -33.24
C GLY A 146 -0.93 -3.62 -34.68
N ARG A 147 -0.14 -2.57 -34.94
CA ARG A 147 0.52 -2.38 -36.25
C ARG A 147 1.58 -3.42 -36.54
N ARG A 148 2.37 -3.82 -35.54
CA ARG A 148 3.39 -4.87 -35.69
C ARG A 148 2.76 -6.23 -36.00
N ASP A 149 1.71 -6.60 -35.27
CA ASP A 149 0.99 -7.85 -35.49
C ASP A 149 0.36 -7.90 -36.90
N ALA A 150 -0.17 -6.75 -37.38
CA ALA A 150 -0.69 -6.61 -38.74
C ALA A 150 0.40 -6.72 -39.84
N LEU A 151 1.60 -6.20 -39.59
CA LEU A 151 2.73 -6.30 -40.54
C LEU A 151 3.30 -7.72 -40.62
N THR A 152 3.31 -8.48 -39.53
CA THR A 152 3.69 -9.91 -39.54
C THR A 152 2.63 -10.83 -40.14
N ALA A 153 1.37 -10.40 -40.19
CA ALA A 153 0.27 -11.16 -40.78
C ALA A 153 0.04 -10.87 -42.29
N ALA A 154 0.76 -9.91 -42.86
CA ALA A 154 0.72 -9.65 -44.30
C ALA A 154 1.37 -10.83 -45.06
N PRO A 155 0.73 -11.40 -46.09
CA PRO A 155 1.29 -12.53 -46.82
C PRO A 155 2.59 -12.10 -47.51
N ALA A 156 3.62 -12.94 -47.42
CA ALA A 156 4.83 -12.77 -48.22
C ALA A 156 4.42 -12.91 -49.69
N PHE A 157 4.52 -11.83 -50.46
CA PHE A 157 4.30 -11.86 -51.90
C PHE A 157 5.35 -12.80 -52.51
N GLY A 158 4.87 -13.85 -53.18
CA GLY A 158 5.62 -14.72 -54.07
C GLY A 158 5.54 -14.25 -55.51
#